data_AF-A0A0K2JH76-F1
#
_entry.id   AF-A0A0K2JH76-F1
#
_cell.length_a   1.000
_cell.length_b   1.000
_cell.length_c   1.000
_cell.angle_alpha   90.00
_cell.angle_beta   90.00
_cell.angle_gamma   90.00
#
_symmetry.space_group_name_H-M   'P 1'
#
loop_
_entity.id
_entity.type
_entity.pdbx_description
1 polymer ?
#
loop_
_entity_poly.entity_id
_entity_poly.type
_entity_poly.pdbx_seq_one_letter_code
_entity_poly.pdbx_strand_id
1 'polypeptide(L)'
;MSLLWKKMIIAKNATDAFEQILNQLKTTGIKTSPRNFSTLELINCHIEIKNPNDNIINSRIRQPNLNYLNGELDWYWSGKSDLPSVAKYLKFWNKLYSNSNEEYVNSAYGYRIMDNSYFTNKGSFNQL
;
A
#
# COMPACT_ATOMS: atom_id res chain seq x y z
N MET A 1 -17.19 23.00 -15.02
CA MET A 1 -16.11 22.02 -15.24
C MET A 1 -16.23 20.91 -14.19
N SER A 2 -17.24 20.04 -14.35
CA SER A 2 -17.51 18.92 -13.43
C SER A 2 -16.78 17.68 -13.94
N LEU A 3 -15.47 17.66 -13.70
CA LEU A 3 -14.68 16.47 -13.81
C LEU A 3 -14.31 16.10 -12.38
N LEU A 4 -14.22 14.79 -12.13
CA LEU A 4 -13.40 14.18 -11.08
C LEU A 4 -14.20 13.59 -9.88
N TRP A 5 -14.20 12.25 -9.89
CA TRP A 5 -14.40 11.23 -8.83
C TRP A 5 -15.81 10.62 -8.83
N LYS A 6 -15.94 9.42 -9.44
CA LYS A 6 -17.21 8.67 -9.54
C LYS A 6 -17.61 8.01 -8.22
N LYS A 7 -16.68 7.81 -7.28
CA LYS A 7 -16.90 7.11 -6.02
C LYS A 7 -16.08 7.78 -4.92
N MET A 8 -16.76 8.47 -4.00
CA MET A 8 -16.14 9.08 -2.82
C MET A 8 -16.63 8.37 -1.57
N ILE A 9 -15.69 7.88 -0.76
CA ILE A 9 -15.92 7.25 0.54
C ILE A 9 -15.47 8.25 1.60
N ILE A 10 -16.36 8.59 2.53
CA ILE A 10 -16.03 9.41 3.68
C ILE A 10 -16.18 8.54 4.93
N ALA A 11 -15.08 8.27 5.59
CA ALA A 11 -14.98 7.36 6.71
C ALA A 11 -14.53 8.07 7.99
N LYS A 12 -14.97 7.55 9.13
CA LYS A 12 -14.61 8.10 10.44
C LYS A 12 -13.16 7.78 10.81
N ASN A 13 -12.73 6.54 10.54
CA ASN A 13 -11.41 6.00 10.87
C ASN A 13 -10.99 4.93 9.85
N ALA A 14 -9.82 4.31 10.03
CA ALA A 14 -9.32 3.29 9.11
C ALA A 14 -10.18 2.02 9.06
N THR A 15 -10.82 1.64 10.17
CA THR A 15 -11.72 0.47 10.22
C THR A 15 -12.96 0.69 9.36
N ASP A 16 -13.62 1.84 9.55
CA ASP A 16 -14.80 2.25 8.79
C ASP A 16 -14.47 2.37 7.30
N ALA A 17 -13.32 2.97 6.96
CA ALA A 17 -12.85 3.05 5.58
C ALA A 17 -12.71 1.65 4.95
N PHE A 18 -12.01 0.74 5.64
CA PHE A 18 -11.81 -0.63 5.17
C PHE A 18 -13.14 -1.36 4.90
N GLU A 19 -14.09 -1.27 5.82
CA GLU A 19 -15.38 -1.97 5.70
C GLU A 19 -16.24 -1.40 4.57
N GLN A 20 -16.28 -0.07 4.41
CA GLN A 20 -17.00 0.59 3.32
C GLN A 20 -16.38 0.24 1.95
N ILE A 21 -15.05 0.26 1.83
CA ILE A 21 -14.34 -0.12 0.59
C ILE A 21 -14.64 -1.58 0.25
N LEU A 22 -14.57 -2.49 1.23
CA LEU A 22 -14.82 -3.90 1.01
C LEU A 22 -16.26 -4.16 0.54
N ASN A 23 -17.24 -3.50 1.17
CA ASN A 23 -18.63 -3.58 0.74
C ASN A 23 -18.83 -3.05 -0.69
N GLN A 24 -18.21 -1.91 -1.00
CA GLN A 24 -18.30 -1.32 -2.34
C GLN A 24 -17.62 -2.18 -3.41
N LEU A 25 -16.49 -2.80 -3.08
CA LEU A 25 -15.76 -3.72 -3.97
C LEU A 25 -16.60 -4.97 -4.29
N LYS A 26 -17.28 -5.53 -3.28
CA LYS A 26 -18.16 -6.70 -3.46
C LYS A 26 -19.40 -6.40 -4.28
N THR A 27 -19.98 -5.21 -4.10
CA THR A 27 -21.26 -4.84 -4.74
C THR A 27 -21.09 -4.24 -6.12
N THR A 28 -20.00 -3.50 -6.34
CA THR A 28 -19.81 -2.69 -7.56
C THR A 28 -18.43 -2.86 -8.20
N GLY A 29 -17.62 -3.80 -7.71
CA GLY A 29 -16.31 -4.10 -8.25
C GLY A 29 -16.39 -4.71 -9.64
N ILE A 30 -15.47 -4.31 -10.50
CA ILE A 30 -15.35 -4.83 -11.87
C ILE A 30 -14.40 -6.02 -11.81
N LYS A 31 -14.78 -7.14 -12.43
CA LYS A 31 -13.89 -8.30 -12.55
C LYS A 31 -12.83 -8.01 -13.61
N THR A 32 -11.57 -8.06 -13.22
CA THR A 32 -10.41 -7.86 -14.10
C THR A 32 -9.39 -8.98 -13.87
N SER A 33 -8.42 -9.12 -14.77
CA SER A 33 -7.36 -10.14 -14.66
C SER A 33 -5.95 -9.61 -14.94
N PRO A 34 -5.43 -8.62 -14.18
CA PRO A 34 -4.08 -8.09 -14.40
C PRO A 34 -3.03 -9.21 -14.23
N ARG A 35 -2.12 -9.35 -15.20
CA ARG A 35 -1.11 -10.42 -15.25
C ARG A 35 -1.71 -11.84 -15.13
N ASN A 36 -2.92 -12.04 -15.65
CA ASN A 36 -3.68 -13.29 -15.58
C ASN A 36 -4.13 -13.71 -14.16
N PHE A 37 -4.13 -12.79 -13.19
CA PHE A 37 -4.69 -13.03 -11.86
C PHE A 37 -6.09 -12.40 -11.75
N SER A 38 -7.12 -13.24 -11.68
CA SER A 38 -8.51 -12.77 -11.52
C SER A 38 -8.69 -12.01 -10.22
N THR A 39 -9.22 -10.79 -10.29
CA THR A 39 -9.48 -9.90 -9.16
C THR A 39 -10.77 -9.10 -9.36
N LEU A 40 -11.25 -8.49 -8.27
CA LEU A 40 -12.23 -7.40 -8.32
C LEU A 40 -11.49 -6.08 -8.15
N GLU A 41 -11.94 -5.05 -8.85
CA GLU A 41 -11.28 -3.74 -8.86
C GLU A 41 -12.29 -2.58 -8.78
N LEU A 42 -11.93 -1.55 -8.02
CA LEU A 42 -12.58 -0.23 -8.02
C LEU A 42 -11.61 0.78 -8.61
N ILE A 43 -12.03 1.50 -9.66
CA ILE A 43 -11.21 2.50 -10.35
C ILE A 43 -11.69 3.91 -9.96
N ASN A 44 -10.74 4.85 -9.82
CA ASN A 44 -11.00 6.26 -9.48
C ASN A 44 -11.78 6.44 -8.16
N CYS A 45 -11.35 5.77 -7.10
CA CYS A 45 -11.93 5.86 -5.77
C CYS A 45 -11.26 6.98 -4.95
N HIS A 46 -12.05 7.84 -4.30
CA HIS A 46 -11.60 8.73 -3.22
C HIS A 46 -11.88 8.08 -1.88
N ILE A 47 -10.96 8.21 -0.93
CA ILE A 47 -11.22 7.88 0.47
C ILE A 47 -10.76 9.05 1.32
N GLU A 48 -11.69 9.63 2.07
CA GLU A 48 -11.41 10.62 3.10
C GLU A 48 -11.57 9.96 4.48
N ILE A 49 -10.54 10.02 5.32
CA ILE A 49 -10.59 9.54 6.71
C ILE A 49 -10.59 10.75 7.64
N LYS A 50 -11.68 10.93 8.38
CA LYS A 50 -11.87 12.10 9.26
C LYS A 50 -10.93 12.11 10.47
N ASN A 51 -10.67 10.94 11.07
CA ASN A 51 -9.71 10.79 12.15
C ASN A 51 -8.55 9.88 11.71
N PRO A 52 -7.48 10.44 11.13
CA PRO A 52 -6.34 9.64 10.67
C PRO A 52 -5.48 9.08 11.82
N ASN A 53 -5.67 9.52 13.06
CA ASN A 53 -4.97 8.94 14.22
C ASN A 53 -5.57 7.59 14.65
N ASP A 54 -6.83 7.32 14.27
CA ASP A 54 -7.46 6.01 14.43
C ASP A 54 -7.18 5.15 13.18
N ASN A 55 -5.91 4.79 13.02
CA ASN A 55 -5.34 4.17 11.83
C ASN A 55 -5.19 2.65 11.90
N ILE A 56 -5.56 2.02 13.02
CA ILE A 56 -5.52 0.57 13.17
C ILE A 56 -6.87 -0.04 12.79
N ILE A 57 -6.86 -0.95 11.82
CA ILE A 57 -8.07 -1.64 11.36
C ILE A 57 -8.50 -2.69 12.40
N ASN A 58 -9.50 -2.37 13.21
CA ASN A 58 -10.08 -3.23 14.24
C ASN A 58 -11.32 -3.99 13.73
N SER A 59 -11.29 -4.46 12.49
CA SER A 59 -12.37 -5.28 11.94
C SER A 59 -12.21 -6.75 12.34
N ARG A 60 -13.27 -7.37 12.86
CA ARG A 60 -13.31 -8.81 13.20
C ARG A 60 -12.97 -9.71 12.01
N ILE A 61 -13.22 -9.23 10.80
CA ILE A 61 -12.99 -9.95 9.54
C ILE A 61 -11.49 -9.95 9.18
N ARG A 62 -10.75 -8.87 9.49
CA ARG A 62 -9.38 -8.67 9.01
C ARG A 62 -8.30 -9.08 10.01
N GLN A 63 -8.51 -8.80 11.31
CA GLN A 63 -7.58 -9.07 12.42
C GLN A 63 -6.09 -8.84 12.03
N PRO A 64 -5.65 -7.58 11.86
CA PRO A 64 -4.30 -7.30 11.38
C PRO A 64 -3.23 -7.79 12.36
N ASN A 65 -2.11 -8.27 11.81
CA ASN A 65 -0.95 -8.63 12.61
C ASN A 65 -0.17 -7.35 12.97
N LEU A 66 -0.29 -6.89 14.22
CA LEU A 66 0.36 -5.65 14.66
C LEU A 66 1.89 -5.75 14.66
N ASN A 67 2.46 -6.93 14.95
CA ASN A 67 3.92 -7.13 14.91
C ASN A 67 4.45 -6.96 13.48
N TYR A 68 3.67 -7.40 12.48
CA TYR A 68 3.98 -7.18 11.07
C TYR A 68 3.97 -5.68 10.74
N LEU A 69 2.88 -4.99 11.10
CA LEU A 69 2.72 -3.57 10.78
C LEU A 69 3.83 -2.73 11.42
N ASN A 70 4.16 -3.00 12.69
CA ASN A 70 5.27 -2.31 13.38
C ASN A 70 6.62 -2.61 12.72
N GLY A 71 6.90 -3.87 12.37
CA GLY A 71 8.16 -4.22 11.71
C GLY A 71 8.31 -3.58 10.32
N GLU A 72 7.22 -3.47 9.56
CA GLU A 72 7.20 -2.76 8.27
C GLU A 72 7.40 -1.25 8.47
N LEU A 73 6.75 -0.67 9.48
CA LEU A 73 6.90 0.72 9.87
C LEU A 73 8.37 1.05 10.24
N ASP A 74 8.94 0.29 11.18
CA ASP A 74 10.33 0.47 11.63
C ASP A 74 11.32 0.33 10.48
N TRP A 75 11.06 -0.61 9.55
CA TRP A 75 11.89 -0.77 8.36
C TRP A 75 11.83 0.46 7.43
N TYR A 76 10.64 1.02 7.18
CA TYR A 76 10.52 2.27 6.43
C TYR A 76 11.23 3.43 7.13
N TRP A 77 11.11 3.55 8.45
CA TRP A 77 11.83 4.58 9.22
C TRP A 77 13.33 4.37 9.30
N SER A 78 13.83 3.16 9.00
CA SER A 78 15.28 2.90 8.99
C SER A 78 15.98 3.42 7.73
N GLY A 79 15.24 3.78 6.67
CA GLY A 79 15.82 4.24 5.40
C GLY A 79 16.53 3.15 4.59
N LYS A 80 16.48 1.89 5.06
CA LYS A 80 17.19 0.78 4.46
C LYS A 80 16.45 0.20 3.26
N SER A 81 17.20 -0.22 2.25
CA SER A 81 16.69 -0.96 1.10
C SER A 81 16.88 -2.47 1.23
N ASP A 82 17.67 -2.92 2.22
CA ASP A 82 18.08 -4.31 2.36
C ASP A 82 17.00 -5.18 3.05
N LEU A 83 16.69 -6.31 2.41
CA LEU A 83 15.76 -7.32 2.91
C LEU A 83 16.18 -8.00 4.22
N PRO A 84 17.48 -8.27 4.52
CA PRO A 84 17.88 -8.92 5.76
C PRO A 84 17.38 -8.21 7.03
N SER A 85 17.20 -6.89 6.96
CA SER A 85 16.64 -6.07 8.05
C SER A 85 15.13 -6.32 8.28
N VAL A 86 14.35 -6.69 7.25
CA VAL A 86 12.90 -6.96 7.35
C VAL A 86 12.56 -8.45 7.46
N ALA A 87 13.45 -9.33 6.98
CA ALA A 87 13.23 -10.78 6.91
C ALA A 87 12.98 -11.42 8.29
N LYS A 88 13.51 -10.82 9.38
CA LYS A 88 13.24 -11.25 10.77
C LYS A 88 11.77 -11.19 11.15
N TYR A 89 11.02 -10.26 10.58
CA TYR A 89 9.61 -10.09 10.89
C TYR A 89 8.72 -10.93 9.95
N LEU A 90 9.27 -11.44 8.84
CA LEU A 90 8.45 -11.67 7.66
C LEU A 90 8.88 -12.78 6.70
N LYS A 91 8.33 -13.98 6.95
CA LYS A 91 8.40 -15.11 6.01
C LYS A 91 7.82 -14.79 4.61
N PHE A 92 6.86 -13.86 4.53
CA PHE A 92 6.22 -13.46 3.27
C PHE A 92 7.18 -12.76 2.31
N TRP A 93 8.05 -11.88 2.81
CA TRP A 93 8.96 -11.10 1.98
C TRP A 93 10.09 -11.94 1.39
N ASN A 94 10.50 -13.02 2.07
CA ASN A 94 11.41 -14.02 1.49
C ASN A 94 10.84 -14.59 0.20
N LYS A 95 9.53 -14.85 0.12
CA LYS A 95 8.88 -15.38 -1.10
C LYS A 95 8.85 -14.36 -2.24
N LEU A 96 8.71 -13.07 -1.93
CA LEU A 96 8.74 -12.02 -2.94
C LEU A 96 10.16 -11.85 -3.52
N TYR A 97 11.18 -11.88 -2.66
CA TYR A 97 12.57 -11.76 -3.05
C TYR A 97 13.08 -12.98 -3.83
N SER A 98 12.76 -14.21 -3.40
CA SER A 98 13.21 -15.42 -4.08
C SER A 98 12.71 -15.55 -5.53
N ASN A 99 11.67 -14.79 -5.91
CA ASN A 99 11.13 -14.76 -7.26
C ASN A 99 11.63 -13.56 -8.10
N SER A 100 12.41 -12.66 -7.53
CA SER A 100 13.08 -11.57 -8.24
C SER A 100 14.56 -11.89 -8.35
N ASN A 101 15.12 -11.86 -9.56
CA ASN A 101 16.59 -11.81 -9.75
C ASN A 101 17.17 -10.43 -9.34
N GLU A 102 16.47 -9.68 -8.50
CA GLU A 102 16.80 -8.32 -8.10
C GLU A 102 17.30 -8.33 -6.66
N GLU A 103 18.43 -7.66 -6.42
CA GLU A 103 19.01 -7.46 -5.09
C GLU A 103 18.23 -6.43 -4.23
N TYR A 104 17.25 -5.74 -4.85
CA TYR A 104 16.49 -4.65 -4.26
C TYR A 104 14.99 -4.92 -4.30
N VAL A 105 14.30 -4.54 -3.22
CA VAL A 105 12.84 -4.61 -3.16
C VAL A 105 12.23 -3.28 -3.60
N ASN A 106 11.46 -3.29 -4.70
CA ASN A 106 10.78 -2.11 -5.22
C ASN A 106 9.73 -1.48 -4.28
N SER A 107 9.39 -2.18 -3.19
CA SER A 107 8.51 -1.72 -2.11
C SER A 107 9.27 -1.21 -0.87
N ALA A 108 10.60 -1.08 -0.93
CA ALA A 108 11.41 -0.50 0.15
C ALA A 108 11.26 1.03 0.16
N TYR A 109 10.13 1.52 0.67
CA TYR A 109 9.81 2.95 0.65
C TYR A 109 10.73 3.79 1.53
N GLY A 110 11.27 3.24 2.62
CA GLY A 110 12.21 3.95 3.50
C GLY A 110 13.39 4.55 2.75
N TYR A 111 14.04 3.73 1.92
CA TYR A 111 15.12 4.19 1.05
C TYR A 111 14.69 5.31 0.10
N ARG A 112 13.50 5.21 -0.49
CA ARG A 112 12.97 6.26 -1.39
C ARG A 112 12.60 7.56 -0.67
N ILE A 113 12.16 7.49 0.58
CA ILE A 113 11.78 8.65 1.38
C ILE A 113 13.04 9.38 1.88
N MET A 114 14.07 8.63 2.28
CA MET A 114 15.25 9.18 2.96
C MET A 114 16.42 9.47 2.03
N ASP A 115 16.49 8.81 0.87
CA ASP A 115 17.51 9.10 -0.13
C ASP A 115 17.06 10.25 -1.05
N ASN A 116 17.55 11.45 -0.76
CA ASN A 116 17.34 12.62 -1.62
C ASN A 116 17.92 12.45 -3.03
N SER A 117 18.87 11.53 -3.23
CA SER A 117 19.49 11.32 -4.54
C SER A 117 18.59 10.58 -5.55
N TYR A 118 17.57 9.86 -5.05
CA TYR A 118 16.56 9.22 -5.89
C TYR A 118 15.76 10.22 -6.71
N PHE A 119 15.47 11.39 -6.13
CA PHE A 119 14.76 12.47 -6.80
C PHE A 119 15.66 13.28 -7.74
N THR A 120 16.97 13.31 -7.49
CA THR A 120 17.91 14.08 -8.31
C THR A 120 18.46 13.31 -9.52
N ASN A 121 18.62 11.98 -9.42
CA ASN A 121 19.31 11.20 -10.46
C ASN A 121 18.41 10.54 -11.51
N LYS A 122 17.08 10.61 -11.39
CA LYS A 122 16.13 10.10 -12.40
C LYS A 122 15.07 11.11 -12.84
N GLY A 123 15.21 12.37 -12.44
CA GLY A 123 14.24 13.44 -12.67
C GLY A 123 14.73 14.52 -13.63
N SER A 124 15.17 14.17 -14.84
CA SER A 124 14.99 15.12 -15.95
C SER A 124 13.50 15.19 -16.24
N PHE A 125 12.79 16.12 -15.59
CA PHE A 125 11.42 16.54 -15.88
C PHE A 125 11.30 17.25 -17.25
N ASN A 126 12.02 16.76 -18.27
CA ASN A 126 11.97 17.26 -19.64
C ASN A 126 11.60 16.08 -20.55
N GLN A 127 10.33 15.68 -20.50
CA GLN A 127 9.64 14.95 -21.56
C GLN A 127 8.13 14.92 -21.25
N LEU A 128 7.50 16.08 -21.43
CA LEU A 128 6.10 16.21 -21.84
C LEU A 128 6.08 17.22 -22.99
#